data_AF-A0A1F9C0P8-F1
#
_entry.id   AF-A0A1F9C0P8-F1
#
_cell.length_a   1.000
_cell.length_b   1.000
_cell.length_c   1.000
_cell.angle_alpha   90.00
_cell.angle_beta   90.00
_cell.angle_gamma   90.00
#
_symmetry.space_group_name_H-M   'P 1'
#
loop_
_entity.id
_entity.type
_entity.pdbx_description
1 polymer ?
#
loop_
_entity_poly.entity_id
_entity_poly.type
_entity_poly.pdbx_seq_one_letter_code
_entity_poly.pdbx_strand_id
1 'polypeptide(L)'
;MRKNRLSLIVILLFILLAHMTLSEGAEQKIPLKGNFWRSAAGEVVITDMAQGQKEISIDAKGLKANGVYTVWFVNMKPMMDMAGVGSGDYSFKADAKGKGHYTANVPAAEIEKWQILKVAYHTDGDPKNMKGITIVLEATLRE
;
A
#
# COMPACT_ATOMS: atom_id res chain seq x y z
N MET A 1 52.47 20.61 36.54
CA MET A 1 52.05 19.46 35.70
C MET A 1 50.61 19.66 35.23
N ARG A 2 50.40 20.25 34.04
CA ARG A 2 49.10 20.43 33.38
C ARG A 2 49.04 19.51 32.17
N LYS A 3 48.67 18.26 32.38
CA LYS A 3 48.23 17.32 31.35
C LYS A 3 47.08 16.54 31.99
N ASN A 4 46.11 16.08 31.21
CA ASN A 4 44.98 15.21 31.60
C ASN A 4 43.58 15.83 31.68
N ARG A 5 43.34 17.06 31.20
CA ARG A 5 41.94 17.54 31.00
C ARG A 5 41.49 17.59 29.54
N LEU A 6 42.39 17.48 28.58
CA LEU A 6 42.06 17.54 27.15
C LEU A 6 41.65 16.19 26.54
N SER A 7 42.15 15.05 27.05
CA SER A 7 41.85 13.73 26.48
C SER A 7 40.45 13.20 26.80
N LEU A 8 39.82 13.61 27.91
CA LEU A 8 38.48 13.11 28.26
C LEU A 8 37.38 13.74 27.40
N ILE A 9 37.57 14.96 26.92
CA ILE A 9 36.54 15.72 26.18
C ILE A 9 36.42 15.20 24.74
N VAL A 10 37.52 14.73 24.14
CA VAL A 10 37.51 14.18 22.77
C VAL A 10 36.85 12.80 22.71
N ILE A 11 36.94 12.00 23.76
CA ILE A 11 36.30 10.67 23.83
C ILE A 11 34.79 10.79 24.04
N LEU A 12 34.33 11.77 24.82
CA LEU A 12 32.90 12.03 25.02
C LEU A 12 32.20 12.63 23.79
N LEU A 13 32.91 13.39 22.94
CA LEU A 13 32.36 13.89 21.68
C LEU A 13 32.16 12.79 20.62
N PHE A 14 32.94 11.71 20.66
CA PHE A 14 32.82 10.60 19.72
C PHE A 14 31.64 9.66 20.03
N ILE A 15 31.12 9.66 21.26
CA ILE A 15 29.97 8.83 21.65
C ILE A 15 28.64 9.47 21.24
N LEU A 16 28.61 10.78 20.97
CA LEU A 16 27.39 11.48 20.57
C LEU A 16 27.01 11.36 19.08
N LEU A 17 27.87 10.79 18.23
CA LEU A 17 27.69 10.80 16.77
C LEU A 17 27.13 9.51 16.15
N ALA A 18 26.74 8.50 16.94
CA ALA A 18 26.35 7.19 16.42
C ALA A 18 24.86 6.83 16.62
N HIS A 19 23.96 7.82 16.60
CA HIS A 19 22.52 7.56 16.58
C HIS A 19 21.89 8.16 15.32
N MET A 20 22.49 7.91 14.15
CA MET A 20 21.75 8.01 12.89
C MET A 20 20.95 6.70 12.76
N THR A 21 19.81 6.63 13.44
CA THR A 21 18.78 5.66 13.08
C THR A 21 18.40 5.95 11.63
N LEU A 22 18.80 5.05 10.74
CA LEU A 22 18.20 4.98 9.41
C LEU A 22 16.70 4.82 9.64
N SER A 23 15.94 5.85 9.33
CA SER A 23 14.49 5.77 9.24
C SER A 23 14.19 4.94 7.99
N GLU A 24 14.28 3.62 8.12
CA GLU A 24 13.61 2.72 7.19
C GLU A 24 12.12 3.07 7.30
N GLY A 25 11.53 3.57 6.20
CA GLY A 25 10.13 3.99 6.19
C GLY A 25 9.26 2.87 6.75
N ALA A 26 8.38 3.18 7.69
CA ALA A 26 7.58 2.16 8.34
C ALA A 26 6.72 1.45 7.28
N GLU A 27 6.97 0.16 7.08
CA GLU A 27 6.25 -0.67 6.13
C GLU A 27 5.08 -1.36 6.85
N GLN A 28 3.86 -1.08 6.42
CA GLN A 28 2.68 -1.76 6.91
C GLN A 28 2.20 -2.79 5.89
N LYS A 29 2.24 -4.07 6.28
CA LYS A 29 1.75 -5.19 5.46
C LYS A 29 0.36 -5.60 5.89
N ILE A 30 -0.58 -5.65 4.94
CA ILE A 30 -1.98 -5.97 5.17
C ILE A 30 -2.41 -7.07 4.20
N PRO A 31 -2.95 -8.21 4.68
CA PRO A 31 -3.37 -9.28 3.81
C PRO A 31 -4.63 -8.91 3.00
N LEU A 32 -4.58 -9.14 1.69
CA LEU A 32 -5.75 -9.12 0.80
C LEU A 32 -6.37 -10.52 0.76
N LYS A 33 -7.62 -10.61 1.20
CA LYS A 33 -8.36 -11.87 1.24
C LYS A 33 -9.31 -11.96 0.05
N GLY A 34 -9.39 -13.15 -0.54
CA GLY A 34 -10.36 -13.48 -1.57
C GLY A 34 -11.79 -13.28 -1.08
N ASN A 35 -12.57 -12.46 -1.80
CA ASN A 35 -14.00 -12.30 -1.57
C ASN A 35 -14.78 -13.23 -2.51
N PHE A 36 -14.78 -12.94 -3.81
CA PHE A 36 -15.50 -13.75 -4.80
C PHE A 36 -14.79 -15.07 -5.16
N TRP A 37 -13.48 -15.02 -5.38
CA TRP A 37 -12.68 -16.22 -5.67
C TRP A 37 -11.88 -16.62 -4.44
N ARG A 38 -12.21 -17.77 -3.84
CA ARG A 38 -11.51 -18.30 -2.66
C ARG A 38 -10.01 -18.53 -2.88
N SER A 39 -9.59 -18.79 -4.12
CA SER A 39 -8.18 -18.97 -4.48
C SER A 39 -7.42 -17.65 -4.66
N ALA A 40 -8.13 -16.52 -4.78
CA ALA A 40 -7.51 -15.22 -4.91
C ALA A 40 -7.01 -14.75 -3.54
N ALA A 41 -5.77 -14.29 -3.48
CA ALA A 41 -5.17 -13.73 -2.28
C ALA A 41 -4.05 -12.76 -2.68
N GLY A 42 -3.66 -11.89 -1.76
CA GLY A 42 -2.54 -11.00 -1.96
C GLY A 42 -2.08 -10.31 -0.69
N GLU A 43 -1.24 -9.31 -0.86
CA GLU A 43 -0.76 -8.42 0.19
C GLU A 43 -0.82 -6.98 -0.34
N VAL A 44 -1.22 -6.05 0.53
CA VAL A 44 -1.00 -4.62 0.36
C VAL A 44 0.14 -4.24 1.27
N VAL A 45 1.12 -3.55 0.71
CA VAL A 45 2.23 -2.92 1.41
C VAL A 45 2.05 -1.42 1.35
N ILE A 46 2.03 -0.76 2.50
CA ILE A 46 1.96 0.69 2.61
C ILE A 46 3.29 1.19 3.16
N THR A 47 3.98 2.01 2.37
CA THR A 47 5.32 2.51 2.71
C THR A 47 5.28 4.03 2.82
N ASP A 48 5.88 4.58 3.87
CA ASP A 48 6.08 6.03 4.00
C ASP A 48 7.03 6.57 2.92
N MET A 49 6.60 7.63 2.26
CA MET A 49 7.38 8.34 1.25
C MET A 49 7.65 9.78 1.71
N ALA A 50 8.56 10.46 1.01
CA ALA A 50 8.83 11.87 1.28
C ALA A 50 7.58 12.76 1.06
N GLN A 51 7.57 13.95 1.66
CA GLN A 51 6.56 14.99 1.43
C GLN A 51 5.12 14.58 1.79
N GLY A 52 4.96 13.70 2.79
CA GLY A 52 3.63 13.28 3.26
C GLY A 52 2.87 12.42 2.26
N GLN A 53 3.59 11.71 1.38
CA GLN A 53 3.03 10.69 0.51
C GLN A 53 3.22 9.30 1.13
N LYS A 54 2.40 8.35 0.70
CA LYS A 54 2.58 6.93 0.95
C LYS A 54 2.51 6.19 -0.38
N GLU A 55 3.36 5.19 -0.55
CA GLU A 55 3.27 4.24 -1.65
C GLU A 55 2.39 3.07 -1.21
N ILE A 56 1.40 2.73 -2.03
CA ILE A 56 0.61 1.51 -1.93
C ILE A 56 1.14 0.55 -2.99
N SER A 57 1.67 -0.59 -2.56
CA SER A 57 2.07 -1.70 -3.44
C SER A 57 1.17 -2.90 -3.18
N ILE A 58 0.69 -3.54 -4.25
CA ILE A 58 -0.18 -4.70 -4.18
C ILE A 58 0.45 -5.82 -4.99
N ASP A 59 0.59 -6.98 -4.35
CA ASP A 59 0.92 -8.23 -5.01
C ASP A 59 -0.22 -9.23 -4.81
N ALA A 60 -0.81 -9.69 -5.91
CA ALA A 60 -1.95 -10.58 -5.92
C ALA A 60 -1.70 -11.83 -6.77
N LYS A 61 -2.33 -12.94 -6.38
CA LYS A 61 -2.30 -14.22 -7.10
C LYS A 61 -3.66 -14.89 -7.09
N GLY A 62 -3.84 -15.89 -7.95
CA GLY A 62 -5.11 -16.61 -8.08
C GLY A 62 -6.19 -15.76 -8.76
N LEU A 63 -5.78 -14.72 -9.49
CA LEU A 63 -6.64 -13.89 -10.33
C LEU A 63 -6.96 -14.61 -11.64
N LYS A 64 -7.98 -14.11 -12.37
CA LYS A 64 -8.24 -14.55 -13.73
C LYS A 64 -7.08 -14.10 -14.63
N ALA A 65 -6.49 -15.05 -15.34
CA ALA A 65 -5.39 -14.80 -16.27
C ALA A 65 -5.77 -13.72 -17.29
N ASN A 66 -4.86 -12.77 -17.51
CA ASN A 66 -5.06 -11.62 -18.42
C ASN A 66 -6.25 -10.72 -18.07
N GLY A 67 -6.84 -10.85 -16.87
CA GLY A 67 -7.94 -10.01 -16.42
C GLY A 67 -7.50 -8.58 -16.09
N VAL A 68 -8.42 -7.63 -16.24
CA VAL A 68 -8.23 -6.23 -15.87
C VAL A 68 -8.87 -5.97 -14.52
N TYR A 69 -8.15 -5.27 -13.66
CA TYR A 69 -8.52 -5.02 -12.28
C TYR A 69 -8.38 -3.55 -11.96
N THR A 70 -9.19 -3.05 -11.02
CA THR A 70 -9.08 -1.70 -10.46
C THR A 70 -9.00 -1.74 -8.95
N VAL A 71 -8.36 -0.72 -8.36
CA VAL A 71 -8.09 -0.64 -6.92
C VAL A 71 -8.83 0.55 -6.31
N TRP A 72 -9.58 0.29 -5.25
CA TRP A 72 -10.50 1.25 -4.65
C TRP A 72 -10.35 1.32 -3.14
N PHE A 73 -10.31 2.53 -2.60
CA PHE A 73 -10.61 2.78 -1.21
C PHE A 73 -12.12 2.85 -0.99
N VAL A 74 -12.60 2.31 0.13
CA VAL A 74 -14.03 2.20 0.43
C VAL A 74 -14.30 2.50 1.91
N ASN A 75 -15.37 3.27 2.15
CA ASN A 75 -16.04 3.39 3.44
C ASN A 75 -17.42 2.73 3.34
N MET A 76 -17.83 1.99 4.37
CA MET A 76 -19.14 1.29 4.38
C MET A 76 -20.20 2.05 5.17
N LYS A 77 -19.80 2.95 6.07
CA LYS A 77 -20.68 3.70 6.97
C LYS A 77 -20.27 5.17 7.01
N PRO A 78 -21.21 6.11 7.24
CA PRO A 78 -22.66 5.91 7.34
C PRO A 78 -23.35 5.67 5.99
N MET A 79 -22.69 6.02 4.89
CA MET A 79 -23.06 5.69 3.52
C MET A 79 -21.85 5.08 2.82
N MET A 80 -22.09 4.26 1.80
CA MET A 80 -21.02 3.74 0.97
C MET A 80 -20.38 4.90 0.19
N ASP A 81 -19.06 5.03 0.32
CA ASP A 81 -18.24 5.97 -0.45
C ASP A 81 -17.01 5.24 -0.99
N MET A 82 -16.52 5.66 -2.14
CA MET A 82 -15.44 4.99 -2.86
C MET A 82 -14.58 5.97 -3.65
N ALA A 83 -13.26 5.80 -3.57
CA ALA A 83 -12.29 6.55 -4.36
C ALA A 83 -11.25 5.62 -4.98
N GLY A 84 -10.79 5.96 -6.18
CA GLY A 84 -9.71 5.22 -6.86
C GLY A 84 -8.38 5.40 -6.14
N VAL A 85 -7.59 4.34 -6.03
CA VAL A 85 -6.28 4.41 -5.37
C VAL A 85 -5.22 4.89 -6.35
N GLY A 86 -4.72 6.12 -6.18
CA GLY A 86 -3.64 6.67 -7.00
C GLY A 86 -4.14 7.61 -8.10
N SER A 87 -3.66 7.40 -9.34
CA SER A 87 -3.97 8.25 -10.49
C SER A 87 -4.29 7.42 -11.74
N GLY A 88 -4.81 8.07 -12.77
CA GLY A 88 -5.23 7.39 -14.00
C GLY A 88 -6.47 6.52 -13.78
N ASP A 89 -6.46 5.33 -14.38
CA ASP A 89 -7.60 4.40 -14.33
C ASP A 89 -7.57 3.48 -13.10
N TYR A 90 -6.61 3.67 -12.18
CA TYR A 90 -6.45 2.88 -10.95
C TYR A 90 -6.32 1.37 -11.18
N SER A 91 -5.78 1.01 -12.34
CA SER A 91 -5.93 -0.34 -12.90
C SER A 91 -4.61 -1.08 -13.08
N PHE A 92 -4.69 -2.40 -13.04
CA PHE A 92 -3.62 -3.29 -13.49
C PHE A 92 -4.20 -4.47 -14.25
N LYS A 93 -3.34 -5.15 -15.02
CA LYS A 93 -3.67 -6.38 -15.71
C LYS A 93 -2.92 -7.55 -15.07
N ALA A 94 -3.63 -8.62 -14.74
CA ALA A 94 -2.99 -9.84 -14.30
C ALA A 94 -2.27 -10.53 -15.47
N ASP A 95 -1.17 -11.21 -15.20
CA ASP A 95 -0.42 -11.99 -16.17
C ASP A 95 -1.17 -13.28 -16.57
N ALA A 96 -0.57 -14.05 -17.48
CA ALA A 96 -1.12 -15.33 -17.94
C ALA A 96 -1.21 -16.40 -16.83
N LYS A 97 -0.54 -16.20 -15.69
CA LYS A 97 -0.53 -17.09 -14.52
C LYS A 97 -1.50 -16.60 -13.42
N GLY A 98 -2.25 -15.53 -13.67
CA GLY A 98 -3.18 -14.96 -12.70
C GLY A 98 -2.47 -14.24 -11.55
N LYS A 99 -1.26 -13.70 -11.79
CA LYS A 99 -0.56 -12.82 -10.87
C LYS A 99 -0.73 -11.37 -11.31
N GLY A 100 -0.90 -10.45 -10.37
CA GLY A 100 -1.01 -9.03 -10.65
C GLY A 100 -0.19 -8.22 -9.67
N HIS A 101 0.36 -7.12 -10.16
CA HIS A 101 1.09 -6.15 -9.37
C HIS A 101 0.53 -4.75 -9.66
N TYR A 102 0.39 -3.93 -8.63
CA TYR A 102 -0.07 -2.54 -8.74
C TYR A 102 0.66 -1.66 -7.74
N THR A 103 1.12 -0.49 -8.19
CA THR A 103 1.70 0.54 -7.32
C THR A 103 1.02 1.87 -7.54
N ALA A 104 0.83 2.61 -6.45
CA ALA A 104 0.25 3.94 -6.48
C ALA A 104 0.79 4.80 -5.33
N ASN A 105 1.06 6.08 -5.62
CA ASN A 105 1.34 7.07 -4.60
C ASN A 105 0.06 7.81 -4.24
N VAL A 106 -0.17 7.99 -2.94
CA VAL A 106 -1.32 8.73 -2.41
C VAL A 106 -0.87 9.61 -1.24
N PRO A 107 -1.54 10.76 -0.99
CA PRO A 107 -1.29 11.53 0.21
C PRO A 107 -1.52 10.69 1.46
N ALA A 108 -0.66 10.81 2.48
CA ALA A 108 -0.80 10.05 3.72
C ALA A 108 -2.16 10.27 4.39
N ALA A 109 -2.61 11.52 4.41
CA ALA A 109 -3.93 11.92 4.92
C ALA A 109 -5.11 11.31 4.14
N GLU A 110 -4.88 10.80 2.93
CA GLU A 110 -5.92 10.14 2.14
C GLU A 110 -6.24 8.76 2.72
N ILE A 111 -5.22 7.93 2.99
CA ILE A 111 -5.39 6.56 3.51
C ILE A 111 -6.15 6.56 4.83
N GLU A 112 -5.90 7.54 5.70
CA GLU A 112 -6.57 7.68 7.00
C GLU A 112 -8.08 7.93 6.91
N LYS A 113 -8.62 8.24 5.72
CA LYS A 113 -10.07 8.45 5.53
C LYS A 113 -10.81 7.15 5.24
N TRP A 114 -10.12 6.06 4.92
CA TRP A 114 -10.73 4.88 4.31
C TRP A 114 -10.65 3.65 5.22
N GLN A 115 -11.68 2.81 5.19
CA GLN A 115 -11.75 1.59 6.02
C GLN A 115 -11.23 0.36 5.30
N ILE A 116 -11.48 0.27 3.99
CA ILE A 116 -11.26 -0.94 3.21
C ILE A 116 -10.54 -0.59 1.91
N LEU A 117 -9.61 -1.43 1.50
CA LEU A 117 -9.09 -1.46 0.14
C LEU A 117 -9.69 -2.65 -0.59
N LYS A 118 -10.23 -2.41 -1.79
CA LYS A 118 -10.85 -3.44 -2.65
C LYS A 118 -10.14 -3.52 -3.99
N VAL A 119 -10.03 -4.74 -4.51
CA VAL A 119 -9.64 -5.00 -5.91
C VAL A 119 -10.85 -5.54 -6.66
N ALA A 120 -11.23 -4.87 -7.73
CA ALA A 120 -12.40 -5.18 -8.54
C ALA A 120 -12.00 -5.69 -9.93
N TYR A 121 -12.53 -6.84 -10.34
CA TYR A 121 -12.37 -7.42 -11.67
C TYR A 121 -13.37 -6.81 -12.65
N HIS A 122 -12.89 -6.40 -13.82
CA HIS A 122 -13.68 -5.92 -14.96
C HIS A 122 -13.90 -7.05 -15.96
N THR A 123 -15.15 -7.48 -16.11
CA THR A 123 -15.51 -8.66 -16.92
C THR A 123 -15.35 -8.42 -18.42
N ASP A 124 -15.55 -7.19 -18.87
CA ASP A 124 -15.37 -6.72 -20.25
C ASP A 124 -13.94 -6.26 -20.57
N GLY A 125 -13.09 -6.11 -19.54
CA GLY A 125 -11.72 -5.66 -19.66
C GLY A 125 -11.55 -4.14 -19.77
N ASP A 126 -12.61 -3.34 -19.63
CA ASP A 126 -12.52 -1.88 -19.64
C ASP A 126 -12.47 -1.34 -18.20
N PRO A 127 -11.34 -0.82 -17.71
CA PRO A 127 -11.21 -0.35 -16.33
C PRO A 127 -12.10 0.86 -16.01
N LYS A 128 -12.64 1.54 -17.03
CA LYS A 128 -13.55 2.70 -16.86
C LYS A 128 -15.01 2.27 -16.78
N ASN A 129 -15.34 1.05 -17.22
CA ASN A 129 -16.71 0.56 -17.15
C ASN A 129 -17.00 -0.03 -15.77
N MET A 130 -17.61 0.77 -14.91
CA MET A 130 -17.98 0.33 -13.56
C MET A 130 -19.20 -0.61 -13.53
N LYS A 131 -19.85 -0.89 -14.67
CA LYS A 131 -20.94 -1.86 -14.73
C LYS A 131 -20.39 -3.28 -14.81
N GLY A 132 -20.92 -4.18 -14.00
CA GLY A 132 -20.53 -5.59 -14.03
C GLY A 132 -19.13 -5.86 -13.46
N ILE A 133 -18.63 -4.98 -12.59
CA ILE A 133 -17.43 -5.23 -11.79
C ILE A 133 -17.72 -6.24 -10.68
N THR A 134 -16.72 -7.04 -10.33
CA THR A 134 -16.81 -8.01 -9.23
C THR A 134 -15.68 -7.78 -8.24
N ILE A 135 -15.99 -7.59 -6.96
CA ILE A 135 -14.95 -7.47 -5.93
C ILE A 135 -14.31 -8.83 -5.68
N VAL A 136 -13.00 -8.95 -5.93
CA VAL A 136 -12.28 -10.21 -5.84
C VAL A 136 -11.34 -10.28 -4.64
N LEU A 137 -10.81 -9.15 -4.18
CA LEU A 137 -9.96 -9.07 -3.00
C LEU A 137 -10.37 -7.89 -2.12
N GLU A 138 -10.22 -8.06 -0.81
CA GLU A 138 -10.47 -7.01 0.18
C GLU A 138 -9.41 -7.03 1.30
N ALA A 139 -9.01 -5.85 1.78
CA ALA A 139 -8.13 -5.65 2.91
C ALA A 139 -8.74 -4.59 3.85
N THR A 140 -8.76 -4.88 5.15
CA THR A 140 -9.15 -3.91 6.18
C THR A 140 -7.96 -3.00 6.48
N LEU A 141 -8.10 -1.71 6.19
CA LEU A 141 -7.09 -0.69 6.50
C LEU A 141 -7.21 -0.21 7.95
N ARG A 142 -8.47 -0.11 8.43
CA ARG A 142 -8.82 0.23 9.81
C ARG A 142 -10.22 -0.29 10.14
N GLU A 143 -10.50 -0.44 11.43
CA GLU A 143 -11.82 -0.84 11.97
C GLU A 143 -12.81 0.32 12.04
#